data_AF-A0A834H491-F1
#
_entry.id   AF-A0A834H491-F1
#
_cell.length_a   1.000
_cell.length_b   1.000
_cell.length_c   1.000
_cell.angle_alpha   90.00
_cell.angle_beta   90.00
_cell.angle_gamma   90.00
#
_symmetry.space_group_name_H-M   'P 1'
#
loop_
_entity.id
_entity.type
_entity.pdbx_description
1 polymer ?
#
loop_
_entity_poly.entity_id
_entity_poly.type
_entity_poly.pdbx_seq_one_letter_code
_entity_poly.pdbx_strand_id
1 'polypeptide(L)'
;MTISIQSFHLTYHSYQLYDVNFFDDTVKTLVTDTPCIVDTWISDIERLHHHRLNNLIVGLDVEWRPNFNNNNNSINPAAILQLCVGRNCLIFQLVFAPHMPQSLVNFLADEDYTFVGVGIEKDVDKLREDHGLEVRNTVDLGWLAARELRNRQLHSAGCEDQIQYACVDAFISFEIGRSLDAASV
;
A
#
# COMPACT_ATOMS: atom_id res chain seq x y z
N MET A 1 -16.68 -16.64 -6.68
CA MET A 1 -16.32 -15.25 -6.98
C MET A 1 -14.82 -15.16 -6.82
N THR A 2 -14.14 -14.76 -7.87
CA THR A 2 -12.69 -14.91 -8.02
C THR A 2 -12.07 -13.53 -8.04
N ILE A 3 -10.97 -13.33 -7.34
CA ILE A 3 -10.12 -12.15 -7.51
C ILE A 3 -9.64 -12.17 -8.97
N SER A 4 -9.88 -11.08 -9.71
CA SER A 4 -9.46 -10.99 -11.11
C SER A 4 -8.77 -9.67 -11.36
N ILE A 5 -7.78 -9.70 -12.25
CA ILE A 5 -7.02 -8.52 -12.66
C ILE A 5 -7.24 -8.34 -14.16
N GLN A 6 -7.76 -7.18 -14.54
CA GLN A 6 -7.83 -6.76 -15.93
C GLN A 6 -6.76 -5.69 -16.17
N SER A 7 -5.81 -5.97 -17.08
CA SER A 7 -4.79 -5.00 -17.48
C SER A 7 -5.25 -4.17 -18.67
N PHE A 8 -4.82 -2.91 -18.70
CA PHE A 8 -5.03 -2.02 -19.84
C PHE A 8 -3.69 -1.72 -20.49
N HIS A 9 -3.46 -2.29 -21.68
CA HIS A 9 -2.27 -2.03 -22.46
C HIS A 9 -2.32 -0.61 -23.04
N LEU A 10 -1.40 0.24 -22.58
CA LEU A 10 -1.19 1.57 -23.11
C LEU A 10 -0.01 1.57 -24.08
N THR A 11 -0.06 2.47 -25.06
CA THR A 11 1.02 2.67 -26.04
C THR A 11 2.29 3.28 -25.45
N TYR A 12 2.22 3.79 -24.21
CA TYR A 12 3.35 4.38 -23.49
C TYR A 12 3.80 3.46 -22.35
N HIS A 13 5.11 3.22 -22.25
CA HIS A 13 5.70 2.33 -21.24
C HIS A 13 5.92 2.97 -19.86
N SER A 14 5.44 4.21 -19.64
CA SER A 14 5.67 4.98 -18.40
C SER A 14 4.83 4.52 -17.21
N TYR A 15 3.71 3.82 -17.45
CA TYR A 15 2.87 3.26 -16.40
C TYR A 15 1.97 2.15 -16.92
N GLN A 16 1.42 1.36 -16.01
CA GLN A 16 0.46 0.30 -16.27
C GLN A 16 -0.81 0.57 -15.46
N LEU A 17 -1.96 0.26 -16.04
CA LEU A 17 -3.26 0.38 -15.36
C LEU A 17 -3.89 -0.99 -15.23
N TYR A 18 -4.54 -1.20 -14.09
CA TYR A 18 -5.23 -2.42 -13.76
C TYR A 18 -6.56 -2.11 -13.09
N ASP A 19 -7.58 -2.91 -13.40
CA ASP A 19 -8.75 -3.05 -12.56
C ASP A 19 -8.60 -4.35 -11.76
N VAL A 20 -8.51 -4.23 -10.44
CA VAL A 20 -8.43 -5.37 -9.52
C VAL A 20 -9.80 -5.56 -8.88
N ASN A 21 -10.46 -6.66 -9.23
CA ASN A 21 -11.81 -6.97 -8.78
C ASN A 21 -11.75 -7.88 -7.55
N PHE A 22 -12.38 -7.46 -6.46
CA PHE A 22 -12.57 -8.24 -5.23
C PHE A 22 -14.05 -8.26 -4.87
N PHE A 23 -14.68 -9.43 -4.90
CA PHE A 23 -16.13 -9.57 -4.69
C PHE A 23 -16.92 -8.65 -5.64
N ASP A 24 -17.71 -7.72 -5.09
CA ASP A 24 -18.51 -6.74 -5.84
C ASP A 24 -17.82 -5.37 -5.99
N ASP A 25 -16.55 -5.27 -5.59
CA ASP A 25 -15.74 -4.06 -5.66
C ASP A 25 -14.64 -4.14 -6.72
N THR A 26 -14.32 -2.99 -7.31
CA THR A 26 -13.21 -2.82 -8.26
C THR A 26 -12.29 -1.71 -7.78
N VAL A 27 -11.01 -2.02 -7.63
CA VAL A 27 -9.96 -1.04 -7.33
C VAL A 27 -9.20 -0.73 -8.61
N LYS A 28 -9.13 0.55 -8.98
CA LYS A 28 -8.32 1.04 -10.08
C LYS A 28 -6.89 1.21 -9.59
N THR A 29 -5.95 0.50 -10.18
CA THR A 29 -4.56 0.48 -9.76
C THR A 29 -3.65 1.02 -10.85
N LEU A 30 -2.89 2.05 -10.51
CA LEU A 30 -1.81 2.59 -11.33
C LEU A 30 -0.47 2.07 -10.83
N VAL A 31 0.32 1.45 -11.70
CA VAL A 31 1.69 1.00 -11.40
C VAL A 31 2.67 1.83 -12.21
N THR A 32 3.65 2.45 -11.55
CA THR A 32 4.65 3.29 -12.23
C THR A 32 5.95 3.37 -11.44
N ASP A 33 7.05 3.64 -12.15
CA ASP A 33 8.33 4.11 -11.60
C ASP A 33 8.58 5.59 -11.95
N THR A 34 7.64 6.23 -12.66
CA THR A 34 7.84 7.52 -13.31
C THR A 34 7.30 8.66 -12.43
N PRO A 35 8.15 9.60 -11.97
CA PRO A 35 7.74 10.60 -10.97
C PRO A 35 6.59 11.51 -11.41
N CYS A 36 6.56 11.94 -12.67
CA CYS A 36 5.48 12.81 -13.16
C CYS A 36 4.11 12.10 -13.23
N ILE A 37 4.09 10.77 -13.30
CA ILE A 37 2.85 10.01 -13.21
C ILE A 37 2.34 9.98 -11.77
N VAL A 38 3.24 9.92 -10.78
CA VAL A 38 2.89 10.07 -9.36
C VAL A 38 2.34 11.47 -9.09
N ASP A 39 2.97 12.53 -9.61
CA ASP A 39 2.46 13.91 -9.49
C ASP A 39 1.02 14.04 -10.02
N THR A 40 0.76 13.39 -11.16
CA THR A 40 -0.56 13.37 -11.80
C THR A 40 -1.58 12.60 -10.95
N TRP A 41 -1.20 11.41 -10.45
CA TRP A 41 -2.07 10.61 -9.60
C TRP A 41 -2.47 11.37 -8.33
N ILE A 42 -1.52 12.00 -7.64
CA ILE A 42 -1.78 12.81 -6.43
C ILE A 42 -2.74 13.95 -6.75
N SER A 43 -2.46 14.72 -7.81
CA SER A 43 -3.30 15.84 -8.23
C SER A 43 -4.74 15.39 -8.54
N ASP A 44 -4.90 14.22 -9.16
CA ASP A 44 -6.21 13.64 -9.45
C ASP A 44 -6.93 13.16 -8.20
N ILE A 45 -6.23 12.51 -7.25
CA ILE A 45 -6.79 12.12 -5.95
C ILE A 45 -7.31 13.35 -5.21
N GLU A 46 -6.51 14.39 -5.08
CA GLU A 46 -6.90 15.60 -4.34
C GLU A 46 -8.10 16.29 -4.99
N ARG A 47 -8.13 16.34 -6.33
CA ARG A 47 -9.27 16.87 -7.09
C ARG A 47 -10.54 16.04 -6.89
N LEU A 48 -10.45 14.71 -6.97
CA LEU A 48 -11.58 13.79 -6.79
C LEU A 48 -12.12 13.83 -5.36
N HIS A 49 -11.24 14.00 -4.38
CA HIS A 49 -11.56 13.99 -2.95
C HIS A 49 -11.56 15.38 -2.31
N HIS A 50 -11.68 16.45 -3.10
CA HIS A 50 -11.56 17.85 -2.64
C HIS A 50 -12.45 18.23 -1.44
N HIS A 51 -13.59 17.57 -1.26
CA HIS A 51 -14.49 17.77 -0.11
C HIS A 51 -14.01 17.15 1.20
N ARG A 52 -12.94 16.35 1.19
CA ARG A 52 -12.43 15.58 2.34
C ARG A 52 -10.94 15.79 2.59
N LEU A 53 -10.31 16.78 1.97
CA LEU A 53 -8.87 16.99 2.10
C LEU A 53 -8.45 17.28 3.55
N ASN A 54 -9.34 17.89 4.35
CA ASN A 54 -9.07 18.14 5.77
C ASN A 54 -9.20 16.90 6.69
N ASN A 55 -9.48 15.72 6.12
CA ASN A 55 -9.58 14.45 6.85
C ASN A 55 -9.49 13.26 5.87
N LEU A 56 -8.49 13.29 4.99
CA LEU A 56 -8.35 12.27 3.96
C LEU A 56 -7.77 11.01 4.59
N ILE A 57 -8.36 9.84 4.33
CA ILE A 57 -7.80 8.56 4.78
C ILE A 57 -7.08 7.92 3.59
N VAL A 58 -5.82 7.52 3.83
CA VAL A 58 -4.95 6.91 2.83
C VAL A 58 -4.45 5.57 3.36
N GLY A 59 -4.77 4.46 2.67
CA GLY A 59 -4.12 3.18 2.95
C GLY A 59 -2.66 3.22 2.50
N LEU A 60 -1.74 2.74 3.32
CA LEU A 60 -0.30 2.71 3.04
C LEU A 60 0.25 1.31 3.32
N ASP A 61 1.09 0.83 2.41
CA ASP A 61 1.84 -0.42 2.54
C ASP A 61 3.17 -0.33 1.80
N VAL A 62 4.19 -1.08 2.24
CA VAL A 62 5.55 -1.02 1.68
C VAL A 62 6.12 -2.43 1.54
N GLU A 63 6.61 -2.74 0.34
CA GLU A 63 7.31 -4.00 0.09
C GLU A 63 8.81 -3.78 -0.09
N TRP A 64 9.60 -4.64 0.53
CA TRP A 64 11.07 -4.64 0.52
C TRP A 64 11.63 -5.62 -0.52
N ARG A 65 12.81 -5.32 -1.07
CA ARG A 65 13.54 -6.32 -1.86
C ARG A 65 14.18 -7.37 -0.95
N PRO A 66 13.91 -8.68 -1.16
CA PRO A 66 14.62 -9.72 -0.44
C PRO A 66 16.08 -9.77 -0.90
N ASN A 67 17.00 -9.66 0.06
CA ASN A 67 18.43 -9.80 -0.18
C ASN A 67 18.88 -11.22 0.21
N PHE A 68 19.29 -12.02 -0.77
CA PHE A 68 19.71 -13.41 -0.58
C PHE A 68 21.19 -13.57 -0.20
N ASN A 69 21.93 -12.47 0.03
CA ASN A 69 23.32 -12.52 0.46
C ASN A 69 23.44 -12.58 1.99
N ASN A 70 23.96 -13.69 2.52
CA ASN A 70 24.21 -14.00 3.94
C ASN A 70 25.28 -13.14 4.64
N ASN A 71 25.65 -11.98 4.09
CA ASN A 71 26.51 -11.06 4.80
C ASN A 71 25.64 -10.26 5.78
N ASN A 72 26.05 -10.17 7.05
CA ASN A 72 25.34 -9.53 8.19
C ASN A 72 25.02 -8.02 8.02
N ASN A 73 25.05 -7.49 6.80
CA ASN A 73 24.78 -6.10 6.40
C ASN A 73 23.69 -6.03 5.30
N SER A 74 22.81 -7.02 5.21
CA SER A 74 21.74 -7.08 4.21
C SER A 74 20.69 -5.99 4.45
N ILE A 75 20.89 -4.83 3.82
CA ILE A 75 19.85 -3.81 3.69
C ILE A 75 18.85 -4.37 2.66
N ASN A 76 17.60 -4.63 3.10
CA ASN A 76 16.47 -4.93 2.21
C ASN A 76 15.79 -3.58 1.91
N PRO A 77 16.13 -2.87 0.82
CA PRO A 77 15.57 -1.55 0.56
C PRO A 77 14.07 -1.65 0.28
N ALA A 78 13.31 -0.64 0.71
CA ALA A 78 11.94 -0.40 0.31
C ALA A 78 11.89 -0.27 -1.22
N ALA A 79 11.16 -1.19 -1.83
CA ALA A 79 11.11 -1.43 -3.27
C ALA A 79 9.85 -0.85 -3.90
N ILE A 80 8.74 -0.98 -3.21
CA ILE A 80 7.42 -0.57 -3.66
C ILE A 80 6.77 0.20 -2.51
N LEU A 81 6.14 1.32 -2.85
CA LEU A 81 5.20 2.02 -2.00
C LEU A 81 3.81 1.85 -2.61
N GLN A 82 2.86 1.36 -1.82
CA GLN A 82 1.45 1.34 -2.17
C GLN A 82 0.69 2.43 -1.43
N LEU A 83 -0.14 3.20 -2.15
CA LEU A 83 -1.05 4.18 -1.58
C LEU A 83 -2.45 3.95 -2.12
N CYS A 84 -3.47 3.95 -1.27
CA CYS A 84 -4.85 3.76 -1.70
C CYS A 84 -5.78 4.82 -1.10
N VAL A 85 -6.55 5.50 -1.96
CA VAL A 85 -7.60 6.46 -1.55
C VAL A 85 -8.90 6.09 -2.24
N GLY A 86 -9.88 5.65 -1.45
CA GLY A 86 -11.14 5.12 -1.96
C GLY A 86 -10.94 3.86 -2.80
N ARG A 87 -11.20 3.93 -4.11
CA ARG A 87 -11.00 2.83 -5.07
C ARG A 87 -9.86 3.11 -6.06
N ASN A 88 -8.93 3.99 -5.69
CA ASN A 88 -7.78 4.33 -6.51
C ASN A 88 -6.50 3.98 -5.76
N CYS A 89 -5.74 3.05 -6.30
CA CYS A 89 -4.47 2.58 -5.76
C CYS A 89 -3.32 3.05 -6.67
N LEU A 90 -2.23 3.48 -6.04
CA LEU A 90 -0.94 3.73 -6.65
C LEU A 90 0.04 2.68 -6.14
N ILE A 91 0.77 2.05 -7.05
CA ILE A 91 1.94 1.23 -6.77
C ILE A 91 3.13 1.96 -7.39
N PHE A 92 3.94 2.60 -6.54
CA PHE A 92 5.13 3.33 -6.96
C PHE A 92 6.38 2.48 -6.73
N GLN A 93 7.08 2.15 -7.81
CA GLN A 93 8.27 1.30 -7.77
C GLN A 93 9.53 2.12 -7.41
N LEU A 94 9.67 2.43 -6.12
CA LEU A 94 10.73 3.28 -5.53
C LEU A 94 12.13 3.00 -6.07
N VAL A 95 12.53 1.73 -6.14
CA VAL A 95 13.86 1.27 -6.59
C VAL A 95 14.17 1.53 -8.06
N PHE A 96 13.16 1.79 -8.88
CA PHE A 96 13.33 2.12 -10.29
C PHE A 96 13.09 3.60 -10.58
N ALA A 97 12.61 4.36 -9.60
CA ALA A 97 12.34 5.78 -9.76
C ALA A 97 13.66 6.57 -9.93
N PRO A 98 13.77 7.44 -10.95
CA PRO A 98 14.98 8.23 -11.17
C PRO A 98 15.20 9.31 -10.11
N HIS A 99 14.14 9.74 -9.41
CA HIS A 99 14.16 10.66 -8.28
C HIS A 99 12.82 10.60 -7.53
N MET A 100 12.79 11.14 -6.31
CA MET A 100 11.57 11.26 -5.52
C MET A 100 10.74 12.47 -5.98
N PRO A 101 9.44 12.32 -6.32
CA PRO A 101 8.57 13.45 -6.61
C PRO A 101 8.32 14.29 -5.36
N GLN A 102 8.46 15.61 -5.45
CA GLN A 102 8.19 16.51 -4.31
C GLN A 102 6.70 16.50 -3.91
N SER A 103 5.78 16.26 -4.85
CA SER A 103 4.35 16.10 -4.56
C SER A 103 4.11 14.97 -3.58
N LEU A 104 4.79 13.82 -3.76
CA LEU A 104 4.70 12.66 -2.87
C LEU A 104 5.29 12.97 -1.49
N VAL A 105 6.44 13.64 -1.42
CA VAL A 105 7.03 14.09 -0.15
C VAL A 105 6.04 14.97 0.62
N ASN A 106 5.42 15.94 -0.05
CA ASN A 106 4.44 16.82 0.57
C ASN A 106 3.16 16.07 0.97
N PHE A 107 2.69 15.15 0.13
CA PHE A 107 1.49 14.36 0.37
C PHE A 107 1.63 13.48 1.61
N LEU A 108 2.77 12.81 1.80
CA LEU A 108 3.05 11.99 2.99
C LEU A 108 3.22 12.83 4.26
N ALA A 109 3.72 14.07 4.10
CA ALA A 109 3.98 14.99 5.20
C ALA A 109 2.78 15.90 5.54
N ASP A 110 1.64 15.73 4.88
CA ASP A 110 0.42 16.48 5.17
C ASP A 110 -0.25 15.94 6.46
N GLU A 111 -0.50 16.81 7.42
CA GLU A 111 -1.10 16.44 8.70
C GLU A 111 -2.63 16.26 8.61
N ASP A 112 -3.26 16.85 7.58
CA ASP A 112 -4.70 16.67 7.33
C ASP A 112 -5.01 15.28 6.72
N TYR A 113 -3.99 14.54 6.27
CA TYR A 113 -4.12 13.20 5.73
C TYR A 113 -3.74 12.15 6.78
N THR A 114 -4.60 11.16 7.01
CA THR A 114 -4.36 10.05 7.92
C THR A 114 -3.99 8.79 7.16
N PHE A 115 -2.76 8.33 7.37
CA PHE A 115 -2.22 7.11 6.76
C PHE A 115 -2.53 5.90 7.65
N VAL A 116 -3.10 4.85 7.06
CA VAL A 116 -3.57 3.66 7.79
C VAL A 116 -2.97 2.37 7.21
N GLY A 117 -2.65 1.43 8.09
CA GLY A 117 -2.09 0.13 7.75
C GLY A 117 -2.04 -0.80 8.95
N VAL A 118 -1.72 -2.08 8.75
CA VAL A 118 -1.53 -3.06 9.83
C VAL A 118 -0.03 -3.25 10.06
N GLY A 119 0.48 -2.84 11.23
CA GLY A 119 1.92 -2.83 11.49
C GLY A 119 2.65 -1.67 10.81
N ILE A 120 1.92 -0.59 10.48
CA ILE A 120 2.37 0.53 9.62
C ILE A 120 3.64 1.23 10.12
N GLU A 121 3.92 1.17 11.42
CA GLU A 121 5.12 1.77 12.01
C GLU A 121 6.41 1.27 11.31
N LYS A 122 6.46 -0.02 10.96
CA LYS A 122 7.61 -0.60 10.27
C LYS A 122 7.80 -0.04 8.86
N ASP A 123 6.70 0.19 8.16
CA ASP A 123 6.71 0.74 6.81
C ASP A 123 7.20 2.19 6.82
N VAL A 124 6.70 2.98 7.77
CA VAL A 124 7.07 4.38 7.97
C VAL A 124 8.53 4.53 8.35
N ASP A 125 9.01 3.73 9.31
CA ASP A 125 10.43 3.71 9.69
C ASP A 125 11.30 3.37 8.48
N LYS A 126 10.88 2.41 7.65
CA LYS A 126 11.62 2.03 6.45
C LYS A 126 11.68 3.11 5.39
N LEU A 127 10.55 3.77 5.13
CA LEU A 127 10.48 4.89 4.18
C LEU A 127 11.38 6.05 4.63
N ARG A 128 11.42 6.32 5.93
CA ARG A 128 12.30 7.33 6.51
C ARG A 128 13.77 6.95 6.39
N GLU A 129 14.12 5.71 6.75
CA GLU A 129 15.51 5.23 6.74
C GLU A 129 16.10 5.17 5.33
N ASP A 130 15.34 4.64 4.37
CA ASP A 130 15.85 4.39 3.01
C ASP A 130 15.73 5.60 2.09
N HIS A 131 14.66 6.37 2.24
CA HIS A 131 14.27 7.40 1.27
C HIS A 131 14.11 8.79 1.89
N GLY A 132 14.25 8.93 3.21
CA GLY A 132 14.06 10.21 3.90
C GLY A 132 12.61 10.73 3.85
N LEU A 133 11.65 9.84 3.60
CA LEU A 133 10.23 10.19 3.52
C LEU A 133 9.60 10.21 4.92
N GLU A 134 9.04 11.35 5.31
CA GLU A 134 8.28 11.49 6.54
C GLU A 134 6.78 11.26 6.27
N VAL A 135 6.19 10.29 6.97
CA VAL A 135 4.74 10.08 7.01
C VAL A 135 4.23 10.62 8.35
N ARG A 136 3.55 11.77 8.35
CA ARG A 136 3.36 12.54 9.59
C ARG A 136 2.20 12.12 10.47
N ASN A 137 1.11 11.63 9.89
CA ASN A 137 -0.10 11.30 10.63
C ASN A 137 -0.53 9.86 10.31
N THR A 138 -0.17 8.93 11.19
CA THR A 138 -0.33 7.49 10.98
C THR A 138 -1.22 6.86 12.04
N VAL A 139 -2.07 5.92 11.63
CA VAL A 139 -2.91 5.13 12.54
C VAL A 139 -2.74 3.64 12.23
N ASP A 140 -2.21 2.91 13.21
CA ASP A 140 -2.12 1.45 13.14
C ASP A 140 -3.50 0.81 13.37
N LEU A 141 -4.00 0.12 12.35
CA LEU A 141 -5.31 -0.55 12.37
C LEU A 141 -5.30 -1.78 13.30
N GLY A 142 -4.14 -2.39 13.50
CA GLY A 142 -3.89 -3.44 14.48
C GLY A 142 -4.29 -3.01 15.90
N TRP A 143 -3.67 -1.92 16.33
CA TRP A 143 -3.88 -1.28 17.62
C TRP A 143 -5.28 -0.66 17.74
N LEU A 144 -5.74 0.05 16.70
CA LEU A 144 -7.06 0.69 16.72
C LEU A 144 -8.16 -0.34 16.96
N ALA A 145 -8.14 -1.47 16.24
CA ALA A 145 -9.18 -2.49 16.43
C ALA A 145 -9.07 -3.15 17.81
N ALA A 146 -7.86 -3.41 18.32
CA ALA A 146 -7.67 -3.94 19.67
C ALA A 146 -8.22 -3.00 20.75
N ARG A 147 -8.06 -1.69 20.58
CA ARG A 147 -8.62 -0.67 21.46
C ARG A 147 -10.16 -0.68 21.44
N GLU A 148 -10.76 -0.71 20.26
CA GLU A 148 -12.22 -0.73 20.11
C GLU A 148 -12.85 -2.01 20.68
N LEU A 149 -12.20 -3.16 20.53
CA LEU A 149 -12.66 -4.43 21.11
C LEU A 149 -12.60 -4.46 22.64
N ARG A 150 -11.51 -3.92 23.24
CA ARG A 150 -11.40 -3.77 24.70
C ARG A 150 -12.51 -2.88 25.26
N ASN A 151 -12.85 -1.79 24.57
CA ASN A 151 -13.94 -0.91 24.95
C ASN A 151 -15.31 -1.58 24.88
N ARG A 152 -15.47 -2.63 24.05
CA ARG A 152 -16.72 -3.40 23.90
C ARG A 152 -16.83 -4.62 24.83
N GLN A 153 -15.89 -4.82 25.77
CA GLN A 153 -15.84 -5.99 26.68
C GLN A 153 -15.78 -7.36 25.97
N LEU A 154 -15.38 -7.41 24.69
CA LEU A 154 -15.20 -8.67 23.96
C LEU A 154 -13.78 -9.18 24.20
N HIS A 155 -13.65 -10.19 25.06
CA HIS A 155 -12.39 -10.88 25.29
C HIS A 155 -12.12 -11.89 24.16
N SER A 156 -10.91 -11.81 23.61
CA SER A 156 -10.25 -12.77 22.71
C SER A 156 -10.87 -13.00 21.32
N ALA A 157 -10.55 -12.12 20.37
CA ALA A 157 -10.19 -12.38 18.97
C ALA A 157 -9.91 -11.03 18.30
N GLY A 158 -9.13 -10.97 17.22
CA GLY A 158 -9.02 -9.75 16.41
C GLY A 158 -10.40 -9.26 15.94
N CYS A 159 -10.50 -8.00 15.49
CA CYS A 159 -11.77 -7.51 14.93
C CYS A 159 -12.17 -8.40 13.74
N GLU A 160 -13.46 -8.55 13.46
CA GLU A 160 -13.92 -9.35 12.31
C GLU A 160 -13.19 -8.94 11.03
N ASP A 161 -12.97 -7.63 10.84
CA ASP A 161 -12.21 -7.06 9.73
C ASP A 161 -10.73 -7.50 9.71
N GLN A 162 -10.09 -7.64 10.88
CA GLN A 162 -8.70 -8.13 10.97
C GLN A 162 -8.61 -9.63 10.67
N ILE A 163 -9.61 -10.41 11.09
CA ILE A 163 -9.71 -11.83 10.76
C ILE A 163 -9.90 -11.99 9.25
N GLN A 164 -10.82 -11.21 8.66
CA GLN A 164 -11.04 -11.20 7.22
C GLN A 164 -9.76 -10.82 6.46
N TYR A 165 -9.08 -9.73 6.86
CA TYR A 165 -7.81 -9.31 6.27
C TYR A 165 -6.77 -10.43 6.30
N ALA A 166 -6.51 -11.01 7.47
CA ALA A 166 -5.53 -12.08 7.63
C ALA A 166 -5.90 -13.35 6.84
N CYS A 167 -7.19 -13.70 6.77
CA CYS A 167 -7.65 -14.83 5.96
C CYS A 167 -7.48 -14.58 4.47
N VAL A 168 -7.80 -13.38 3.98
CA VAL A 168 -7.64 -13.01 2.57
C VAL A 168 -6.16 -13.01 2.18
N ASP A 169 -5.30 -12.40 3.00
CA ASP A 169 -3.85 -12.35 2.79
C ASP A 169 -3.23 -13.76 2.70
N ALA A 170 -3.52 -14.62 3.68
CA ALA A 170 -3.04 -16.00 3.69
C ALA A 170 -3.59 -16.82 2.50
N PHE A 171 -4.85 -16.62 2.12
CA PHE A 171 -5.47 -17.33 0.99
C PHE A 171 -4.88 -16.89 -0.35
N ILE A 172 -4.70 -15.58 -0.57
CA ILE A 172 -4.05 -15.05 -1.77
C ILE A 172 -2.63 -15.60 -1.87
N SER A 173 -1.88 -15.61 -0.76
CA SER A 173 -0.54 -16.20 -0.69
C SER A 173 -0.53 -17.67 -1.08
N PHE A 174 -1.48 -18.47 -0.58
CA PHE A 174 -1.63 -19.89 -0.97
C PHE A 174 -1.91 -20.05 -2.46
N GLU A 175 -2.83 -19.27 -3.03
CA GLU A 175 -3.18 -19.36 -4.45
C GLU A 175 -2.03 -18.95 -5.38
N ILE A 176 -1.28 -17.91 -5.01
CA ILE A 176 -0.06 -17.51 -5.72
C ILE A 176 0.97 -18.64 -5.64
N GLY A 177 1.26 -19.16 -4.44
CA GLY A 177 2.21 -20.26 -4.26
C GLY A 177 1.82 -21.52 -5.04
N ARG A 178 0.53 -21.86 -5.05
CA ARG A 178 -0.04 -22.95 -5.85
C ARG A 178 0.13 -22.71 -7.35
N SER A 179 -0.11 -21.49 -7.82
CA SER A 179 0.04 -21.13 -9.24
C SER A 179 1.50 -21.09 -9.71
N LEU A 180 2.42 -20.76 -8.83
CA LEU A 180 3.86 -20.72 -9.09
C LEU A 180 4.56 -22.06 -8.86
N ASP A 181 3.82 -23.10 -8.47
CA ASP A 181 4.34 -24.42 -8.06
C ASP A 181 5.46 -24.31 -7.01
N ALA A 182 5.24 -23.47 -6.00
CA ALA A 182 6.24 -23.14 -4.98
C ALA A 182 6.71 -24.36 -4.16
N ALA A 183 5.97 -25.47 -4.17
CA ALA A 183 6.35 -26.71 -3.50
C ALA A 183 7.48 -27.47 -4.21
N SER A 184 7.82 -27.09 -5.44
CA SER A 184 8.86 -27.72 -6.27
C SER A 184 10.20 -26.96 -6.26
N VAL A 185 10.34 -25.91 -5.44
CA VAL A 185 11.50 -24.99 -5.39
C VAL A 185 12.49 -25.38 -4.32
#